data_AF-A0A1S2XIH9-F1
#
_entry.id   AF-A0A1S2XIH9-F1
#
_cell.length_a   1.000
_cell.length_b   1.000
_cell.length_c   1.000
_cell.angle_alpha   90.00
_cell.angle_beta   90.00
_cell.angle_gamma   90.00
#
_symmetry.space_group_name_H-M   'P 1'
#
loop_
_entity.id
_entity.type
_entity.pdbx_description
1 polymer ?
#
loop_
_entity_poly.entity_id
_entity_poly.type
_entity_poly.pdbx_seq_one_letter_code
_entity_poly.pdbx_strand_id
1 'polypeptide(L)'
;MVGAMAASTTLCFSPSTRFVVHQKKISNPTHTLSYVHSFSAPSLHNTSKKQPLFFPQATSSSSPAVNAEYIEEPATTVKFHTSLSFPGCSDSLTLFGAGYREKVFAIIGVKVYAAGLYLNQSIISELNAWKGQSKDGIQGNSSLFKTIFQSPLEKLLQIILVRDVDGKTFWDALSDAISPRIAKPTTADETALNTFRNVFQDRPLKKGTFIFLTWLNPTKLLVSVSSEGVPSTADATIESSNVSYALFDVFLGDSPVSPSLKSSVAESLSKVLK
;
A
#
# COMPACT_ATOMS: atom_id res chain seq x y z
N MET A 1 23.97 -55.74 -22.68
CA MET A 1 23.77 -56.98 -21.91
C MET A 1 23.84 -56.60 -20.44
N VAL A 2 22.72 -56.74 -19.72
CA VAL A 2 22.56 -56.82 -18.24
C VAL A 2 23.01 -55.60 -17.42
N GLY A 3 22.25 -54.98 -16.53
CA GLY A 3 20.95 -55.27 -15.94
C GLY A 3 20.66 -54.21 -14.85
N ALA A 4 19.39 -53.94 -14.63
CA ALA A 4 18.84 -52.95 -13.71
C ALA A 4 18.99 -53.32 -12.22
N MET A 5 18.95 -52.32 -11.34
CA MET A 5 18.29 -52.43 -10.03
C MET A 5 17.72 -51.05 -9.63
N ALA A 6 16.40 -51.03 -9.46
CA ALA A 6 15.63 -49.93 -8.90
C ALA A 6 15.57 -50.05 -7.37
N ALA A 7 15.52 -48.92 -6.67
CA ALA A 7 15.13 -48.87 -5.27
C ALA A 7 14.01 -47.84 -5.10
N SER A 8 12.79 -48.35 -4.98
CA SER A 8 11.61 -47.62 -4.51
C SER A 8 11.68 -47.49 -2.98
N THR A 9 11.56 -46.28 -2.46
CA THR A 9 11.27 -46.05 -1.04
C THR A 9 9.87 -45.48 -0.92
N THR A 10 8.97 -46.34 -0.46
CA THR A 10 7.59 -46.04 -0.07
C THR A 10 7.58 -45.19 1.19
N LEU A 11 6.97 -44.00 1.15
CA LEU A 11 6.62 -43.24 2.36
C LEU A 11 5.17 -43.54 2.74
N CYS A 12 5.03 -44.16 3.90
CA CYS A 12 3.74 -44.52 4.50
C CYS A 12 2.96 -43.27 4.95
N PHE A 13 1.67 -43.26 4.60
CA PHE A 13 0.66 -42.39 5.20
C PHE A 13 0.28 -42.91 6.60
N SER A 14 0.29 -42.02 7.60
CA SER A 14 -0.39 -42.22 8.89
C SER A 14 -1.44 -41.12 9.08
N PRO A 15 -2.68 -41.46 9.49
CA PRO A 15 -3.77 -40.50 9.62
C PRO A 15 -4.01 -40.04 11.07
N SER A 16 -4.76 -38.94 11.17
CA SER A 16 -5.56 -38.50 12.32
C SER A 16 -4.87 -37.83 13.52
N THR A 17 -5.09 -36.52 13.62
CA THR A 17 -5.35 -35.87 14.92
C THR A 17 -6.60 -35.02 14.80
N ARG A 18 -7.69 -35.47 15.43
CA ARG A 18 -8.94 -34.72 15.59
C ARG A 18 -8.70 -33.59 16.61
N PHE A 19 -8.93 -32.34 16.20
CA PHE A 19 -9.13 -31.26 17.16
C PHE A 19 -10.57 -31.26 17.64
N VAL A 20 -10.74 -31.50 18.94
CA VAL A 20 -12.01 -31.35 19.66
C VAL A 20 -12.19 -29.88 20.00
N VAL A 21 -13.15 -29.21 19.35
CA VAL A 21 -13.62 -27.88 19.76
C VAL A 21 -14.65 -28.07 20.87
N HIS A 22 -14.30 -27.69 22.09
CA HIS A 22 -15.26 -27.56 23.19
C HIS A 22 -16.10 -26.29 22.98
N GLN A 23 -17.35 -26.45 22.56
CA GLN A 23 -18.36 -25.39 22.62
C GLN A 23 -18.80 -25.23 24.07
N LYS A 24 -18.46 -24.09 24.70
CA LYS A 24 -19.05 -23.69 25.98
C LYS A 24 -20.28 -22.82 25.72
N LYS A 25 -21.44 -23.46 25.76
CA LYS A 25 -22.78 -22.88 25.84
C LYS A 25 -22.98 -22.29 27.24
N ILE A 26 -23.28 -20.99 27.35
CA ILE A 26 -23.81 -20.39 28.58
C ILE A 26 -25.07 -19.61 28.23
N SER A 27 -26.09 -19.93 29.00
CA SER A 27 -27.51 -19.57 28.92
C SER A 27 -27.84 -18.25 29.63
N ASN A 28 -28.87 -17.56 29.11
CA ASN A 28 -29.62 -16.47 29.76
C ASN A 28 -30.29 -16.93 31.06
N PRO A 29 -30.71 -15.96 31.91
CA PRO A 29 -32.12 -15.94 32.28
C PRO A 29 -32.78 -14.56 32.18
N THR A 30 -34.07 -14.63 31.85
CA THR A 30 -35.11 -13.61 31.75
C THR A 30 -35.64 -13.21 33.14
N HIS A 31 -36.06 -11.96 33.34
CA HIS A 31 -37.11 -11.62 34.31
C HIS A 31 -38.03 -10.51 33.77
N THR A 32 -39.27 -10.57 34.25
CA THR A 32 -40.55 -10.18 33.64
C THR A 32 -41.17 -8.90 34.21
N LEU A 33 -41.79 -8.13 33.30
CA LEU A 33 -43.06 -7.33 33.32
C LEU A 33 -43.90 -7.09 34.60
N SER A 34 -44.32 -5.82 34.76
CA SER A 34 -45.68 -5.32 35.18
C SER A 34 -45.72 -3.78 34.99
N TYR A 35 -46.45 -3.13 34.06
CA TYR A 35 -47.90 -2.78 33.97
C TYR A 35 -48.47 -2.22 35.29
N VAL A 36 -48.99 -0.98 35.42
CA VAL A 36 -50.30 -0.43 34.96
C VAL A 36 -50.39 1.09 35.28
N HIS A 37 -50.90 1.90 34.33
CA HIS A 37 -51.89 3.03 34.36
C HIS A 37 -52.09 3.88 35.64
N SER A 38 -52.39 5.21 35.68
CA SER A 38 -53.11 6.08 34.74
C SER A 38 -53.37 7.53 35.27
N PHE A 39 -53.65 8.48 34.34
CA PHE A 39 -54.56 9.67 34.39
C PHE A 39 -54.28 10.82 35.42
N SER A 40 -54.46 12.14 35.19
CA SER A 40 -55.30 12.98 34.30
C SER A 40 -54.72 14.42 34.13
N ALA A 41 -55.17 15.12 33.07
CA ALA A 41 -54.88 16.51 32.66
C ALA A 41 -55.70 17.57 33.48
N PRO A 42 -55.73 18.91 33.21
CA PRO A 42 -56.02 19.54 31.91
C PRO A 42 -55.32 20.88 31.51
N SER A 43 -55.26 21.05 30.18
CA SER A 43 -55.41 22.24 29.30
C SER A 43 -55.49 23.67 29.85
N LEU A 44 -54.75 24.59 29.20
CA LEU A 44 -55.24 25.95 28.89
C LEU A 44 -54.77 26.45 27.51
N HIS A 45 -55.73 26.97 26.75
CA HIS A 45 -55.61 27.59 25.43
C HIS A 45 -54.79 28.90 25.45
N ASN A 46 -54.02 29.19 24.38
CA ASN A 46 -54.16 30.46 23.68
C ASN A 46 -53.61 30.41 22.24
N THR A 47 -54.36 30.99 21.32
CA THR A 47 -54.07 31.14 19.89
C THR A 47 -53.28 32.42 19.61
N SER A 48 -52.24 32.37 18.77
CA SER A 48 -51.96 33.48 17.85
C SER A 48 -51.04 33.08 16.70
N LYS A 49 -51.43 33.47 15.48
CA LYS A 49 -50.73 33.30 14.20
C LYS A 49 -49.54 34.26 14.11
N LYS A 50 -48.41 33.82 13.54
CA LYS A 50 -47.44 34.61 12.75
C LYS A 50 -46.47 33.67 12.01
N GLN A 51 -46.42 33.74 10.67
CA GLN A 51 -45.38 33.16 9.81
C GLN A 51 -44.16 34.13 9.74
N PRO A 52 -43.15 33.89 8.87
CA PRO A 52 -42.07 32.93 8.99
C PRO A 52 -40.71 33.68 9.07
N LEU A 53 -39.69 33.08 9.68
CA LEU A 53 -38.31 33.57 9.49
C LEU A 53 -37.44 32.42 8.98
N PHE A 54 -37.18 32.52 7.68
CA PHE A 54 -36.10 31.83 6.99
C PHE A 54 -34.78 32.20 7.65
N PHE A 55 -34.08 31.21 8.21
CA PHE A 55 -32.67 31.37 8.56
C PHE A 55 -31.83 31.01 7.33
N PRO A 56 -31.02 31.94 6.80
CA PRO A 56 -30.11 31.65 5.71
C PRO A 56 -29.00 30.71 6.19
N GLN A 57 -28.95 29.56 5.52
CA GLN A 57 -27.80 28.73 5.18
C GLN A 57 -26.43 29.32 5.55
N ALA A 58 -25.80 28.74 6.58
CA ALA A 58 -24.36 28.83 6.77
C ALA A 58 -23.70 27.66 6.05
N THR A 59 -23.26 27.89 4.81
CA THR A 59 -22.26 27.05 4.15
C THR A 59 -20.94 27.22 4.88
N SER A 60 -20.57 26.24 5.69
CA SER A 60 -19.23 26.15 6.25
C SER A 60 -18.27 25.73 5.14
N SER A 61 -17.59 26.74 4.58
CA SER A 61 -16.21 26.70 4.11
C SER A 61 -15.76 25.37 3.48
N SER A 62 -15.99 25.23 2.17
CA SER A 62 -15.07 24.47 1.35
C SER A 62 -13.69 25.09 1.55
N SER A 63 -12.77 24.34 2.17
CA SER A 63 -11.34 24.59 2.05
C SER A 63 -11.02 24.85 0.58
N PRO A 64 -10.08 25.75 0.24
CA PRO A 64 -9.73 25.96 -1.15
C PRO A 64 -9.31 24.59 -1.68
N ALA A 65 -10.09 24.07 -2.63
CA ALA A 65 -9.64 22.99 -3.47
C ALA A 65 -8.40 23.56 -4.16
N VAL A 66 -7.23 23.30 -3.58
CA VAL A 66 -5.97 23.29 -4.30
C VAL A 66 -6.34 22.53 -5.56
N ASN A 67 -6.25 23.17 -6.72
CA ASN A 67 -6.41 22.48 -8.00
C ASN A 67 -5.44 21.32 -7.94
N ALA A 68 -5.96 20.15 -7.57
CA ALA A 68 -5.15 18.98 -7.35
C ALA A 68 -4.70 18.61 -8.75
N GLU A 69 -3.49 18.99 -9.09
CA GLU A 69 -2.90 18.59 -10.34
C GLU A 69 -2.69 17.08 -10.23
N TYR A 70 -3.20 16.36 -11.22
CA TYR A 70 -3.03 14.93 -11.33
C TYR A 70 -2.15 14.64 -12.53
N ILE A 71 -1.29 13.64 -12.39
CA ILE A 71 -0.62 12.99 -13.51
C ILE A 71 -1.36 11.68 -13.77
N GLU A 72 -1.81 11.49 -15.01
CA GLU A 72 -2.42 10.24 -15.46
C GLU A 72 -1.35 9.29 -15.99
N GLU A 73 -1.31 8.06 -15.47
CA GLU A 73 -0.48 7.01 -16.02
C GLU A 73 -1.13 6.49 -17.32
N PRO A 74 -0.48 6.67 -18.49
CA PRO A 74 -1.13 6.54 -19.79
C PRO A 74 -1.58 5.11 -20.13
N ALA A 75 -0.91 4.08 -19.60
CA ALA A 75 -1.29 2.70 -19.91
C ALA A 75 -2.54 2.25 -19.15
N THR A 76 -2.77 2.76 -17.95
CA THR A 76 -3.86 2.31 -17.07
C THR A 76 -4.94 3.35 -16.82
N THR A 77 -4.73 4.59 -17.28
CA THR A 77 -5.57 5.77 -17.03
C THR A 77 -5.75 6.09 -15.53
N VAL A 78 -4.89 5.55 -14.67
CA VAL A 78 -4.92 5.81 -13.23
C VAL A 78 -4.31 7.18 -12.96
N LYS A 79 -4.98 7.97 -12.11
CA LYS A 79 -4.56 9.32 -11.75
C LYS A 79 -3.83 9.32 -10.40
N PHE A 80 -2.68 9.96 -10.39
CA PHE A 80 -1.87 10.21 -9.20
C PHE A 80 -1.85 11.70 -8.92
N HIS A 81 -2.13 12.10 -7.68
CA HIS A 81 -1.93 13.50 -7.28
C HIS A 81 -0.46 13.87 -7.41
N THR A 82 -0.14 15.10 -7.81
CA THR A 82 1.25 15.59 -7.88
C THR A 82 1.88 15.78 -6.51
N SER A 83 1.07 15.90 -5.45
CA SER A 83 1.51 15.98 -4.06
C SER A 83 0.63 15.13 -3.15
N LEU A 84 1.23 14.53 -2.12
CA LEU A 84 0.55 13.64 -1.19
C LEU A 84 1.07 13.83 0.24
N SER A 85 0.16 14.08 1.18
CA SER A 85 0.46 13.96 2.62
C SER A 85 0.06 12.57 3.10
N PHE A 86 0.92 11.92 3.88
CA PHE A 86 0.70 10.54 4.33
C PHE A 86 1.01 10.39 5.83
N PRO A 87 0.23 9.60 6.60
CA PRO A 87 0.50 9.41 8.02
C PRO A 87 1.92 8.89 8.29
N GLY A 88 2.60 9.55 9.21
CA GLY A 88 3.99 9.24 9.57
C GLY A 88 5.04 10.00 8.76
N CYS A 89 4.66 10.70 7.67
CA CYS A 89 5.54 11.65 6.99
C CYS A 89 5.40 13.04 7.63
N SER A 90 6.52 13.73 7.79
CA SER A 90 6.59 15.08 8.36
C SER A 90 6.17 16.13 7.33
N ASP A 91 6.54 15.91 6.08
CA ASP A 91 6.26 16.82 4.96
C ASP A 91 5.31 16.19 3.93
N SER A 92 4.74 17.04 3.08
CA SER A 92 4.04 16.60 1.87
C SER A 92 5.05 16.10 0.83
N LEU A 93 4.77 14.95 0.22
CA LEU A 93 5.66 14.30 -0.75
C LEU A 93 5.25 14.64 -2.18
N THR A 94 6.21 14.91 -3.05
CA THR A 94 5.98 15.27 -4.45
C THR A 94 6.10 14.03 -5.34
N LEU A 95 5.21 13.88 -6.32
CA LEU A 95 5.26 12.80 -7.30
C LEU A 95 6.44 13.00 -8.25
N PHE A 96 7.38 12.06 -8.26
CA PHE A 96 8.53 12.05 -9.17
C PHE A 96 8.31 11.15 -10.39
N GLY A 97 7.38 10.22 -10.36
CA GLY A 97 7.07 9.44 -11.55
C GLY A 97 5.93 8.47 -11.35
N ALA A 98 5.26 8.14 -12.45
CA ALA A 98 4.19 7.16 -12.50
C ALA A 98 4.47 6.13 -13.59
N GLY A 99 4.06 4.89 -13.34
CA GLY A 99 4.20 3.78 -14.28
C GLY A 99 3.25 2.65 -13.93
N TYR A 100 3.41 1.52 -14.60
CA TYR A 100 2.56 0.36 -14.39
C TYR A 100 3.37 -0.92 -14.39
N ARG A 101 2.79 -1.96 -13.79
CA ARG A 101 3.30 -3.32 -13.91
C ARG A 101 2.37 -4.15 -14.79
N GLU A 102 2.98 -4.83 -15.73
CA GLU A 102 2.37 -5.87 -16.54
C GLU A 102 2.94 -7.23 -16.16
N LYS A 103 2.12 -8.27 -16.20
CA LYS A 103 2.57 -9.66 -16.11
C LYS A 103 2.06 -10.41 -17.32
N VAL A 104 2.97 -11.10 -18.02
CA VAL A 104 2.62 -11.96 -19.15
C VAL A 104 2.07 -13.27 -18.59
N PHE A 105 0.83 -13.59 -18.95
CA PHE A 105 0.20 -14.87 -18.67
C PHE A 105 0.08 -15.63 -19.99
N ALA A 106 0.88 -16.69 -20.15
CA ALA A 106 1.09 -17.39 -21.40
C ALA A 106 1.57 -16.47 -22.53
N ILE A 107 0.67 -15.92 -23.33
CA ILE A 107 0.96 -15.08 -24.51
C ILE A 107 0.46 -13.64 -24.29
N ILE A 108 -0.44 -13.42 -23.34
CA ILE A 108 -1.13 -12.14 -23.16
C ILE A 108 -0.53 -11.39 -21.98
N GLY A 109 -0.03 -10.19 -22.25
CA GLY A 109 0.35 -9.21 -21.26
C GLY A 109 -0.87 -8.65 -20.54
N VAL A 110 -0.89 -8.70 -19.21
CA VAL A 110 -1.98 -8.12 -18.42
C VAL A 110 -1.48 -7.15 -17.37
N LYS A 111 -2.01 -5.93 -17.42
CA LYS A 111 -1.75 -4.85 -16.46
C LYS A 111 -2.26 -5.26 -15.09
N VAL A 112 -1.39 -5.25 -14.09
CA VAL A 112 -1.70 -5.67 -12.72
C VAL A 112 -2.02 -4.44 -11.86
N TYR A 113 -1.18 -3.41 -11.94
CA TYR A 113 -1.35 -2.18 -11.19
C TYR A 113 -0.68 -1.00 -11.88
N ALA A 114 -1.10 0.19 -11.51
CA ALA A 114 -0.34 1.42 -11.67
C ALA A 114 0.44 1.71 -10.38
N ALA A 115 1.55 2.44 -10.48
CA ALA A 115 2.36 2.85 -9.34
C ALA A 115 2.87 4.27 -9.51
N GLY A 116 2.90 5.05 -8.42
CA GLY A 116 3.46 6.38 -8.35
C GLY A 116 4.51 6.46 -7.23
N LEU A 117 5.69 6.98 -7.55
CA LEU A 117 6.75 7.23 -6.57
C LEU A 117 6.75 8.69 -6.15
N TYR A 118 6.61 8.90 -4.85
CA TYR A 118 6.64 10.18 -4.18
C TYR A 118 7.91 10.31 -3.35
N LEU A 119 8.58 11.45 -3.42
CA LEU A 119 9.79 11.75 -2.67
C LEU A 119 9.62 13.06 -1.90
N ASN A 120 10.26 13.17 -0.74
CA ASN A 120 10.46 14.45 -0.08
C ASN A 120 11.36 15.33 -0.97
N GLN A 121 10.90 16.54 -1.32
CA GLN A 121 11.59 17.42 -2.27
C GLN A 121 12.99 17.84 -1.80
N SER A 122 13.26 17.82 -0.49
CA SER A 122 14.57 18.14 0.08
C SER A 122 15.68 17.21 -0.41
N ILE A 123 15.33 16.01 -0.90
CA ILE A 123 16.29 15.01 -1.40
C ILE A 123 17.10 15.51 -2.60
N ILE A 124 16.58 16.50 -3.34
CA ILE A 124 17.27 17.08 -4.50
C ILE A 124 18.64 17.64 -4.13
N SER A 125 18.79 18.16 -2.91
CA SER A 125 20.08 18.66 -2.40
C SER A 125 21.12 17.54 -2.22
N GLU A 126 20.70 16.32 -1.91
CA GLU A 126 21.56 15.14 -1.77
C GLU A 126 21.97 14.56 -3.14
N LEU A 127 21.24 14.90 -4.20
CA LEU A 127 21.47 14.39 -5.56
C LEU A 127 22.29 15.34 -6.44
N ASN A 128 22.90 16.36 -5.86
CA ASN A 128 23.69 17.38 -6.58
C ASN A 128 24.83 16.79 -7.43
N ALA A 129 25.37 15.63 -7.06
CA ALA A 129 26.44 14.95 -7.81
C ALA A 129 26.00 14.48 -9.22
N TRP A 130 24.69 14.43 -9.49
CA TRP A 130 24.12 14.00 -10.77
C TRP A 130 23.43 15.13 -11.54
N LYS A 131 23.73 16.39 -11.21
CA LYS A 131 23.24 17.54 -11.98
C LYS A 131 23.66 17.47 -13.45
N GLY A 132 22.76 17.89 -14.34
CA GLY A 132 22.97 17.91 -15.79
C GLY A 132 22.98 16.53 -16.46
N GLN A 133 22.74 15.44 -15.71
CA GLN A 133 22.65 14.10 -16.30
C GLN A 133 21.38 13.97 -17.16
N SER A 134 21.51 13.27 -18.29
CA SER A 134 20.36 12.93 -19.13
C SER A 134 19.43 11.92 -18.42
N LYS A 135 18.20 11.79 -18.90
CA LYS A 135 17.26 10.75 -18.45
C LYS A 135 17.92 9.37 -18.43
N ASP A 136 18.56 8.97 -19.54
CA ASP A 136 19.18 7.64 -19.65
C ASP A 136 20.36 7.48 -18.69
N GLY A 137 21.14 8.56 -18.51
CA GLY A 137 22.23 8.63 -17.54
C GLY A 137 21.74 8.43 -16.11
N ILE A 138 20.61 9.06 -15.73
CA ILE A 138 19.98 8.88 -14.41
C ILE A 138 19.38 7.48 -14.29
N GLN A 139 18.66 7.00 -15.30
CA GLN A 139 17.95 5.73 -15.26
C GLN A 139 18.90 4.54 -15.05
N GLY A 140 20.07 4.57 -15.67
CA GLY A 140 21.13 3.57 -15.51
C GLY A 140 22.00 3.74 -14.26
N ASN A 141 21.76 4.74 -13.42
CA ASN A 141 22.66 5.08 -12.32
C ASN A 141 22.26 4.41 -11.00
N SER A 142 22.76 3.21 -10.74
CA SER A 142 22.47 2.47 -9.50
C SER A 142 22.92 3.24 -8.24
N SER A 143 24.03 4.00 -8.33
CA SER A 143 24.52 4.82 -7.21
C SER A 143 23.54 5.94 -6.83
N LEU A 144 22.91 6.60 -7.82
CA LEU A 144 21.88 7.61 -7.58
C LEU A 144 20.69 7.02 -6.84
N PHE A 145 20.14 5.90 -7.31
CA PHE A 145 18.98 5.27 -6.67
C PHE A 145 19.32 4.72 -5.29
N LYS A 146 20.55 4.24 -5.08
CA LYS A 146 21.04 3.86 -3.76
C LYS A 146 21.14 5.07 -2.82
N THR A 147 21.62 6.22 -3.29
CA THR A 147 21.62 7.46 -2.51
C THR A 147 20.19 7.88 -2.14
N ILE A 148 19.25 7.80 -3.09
CA ILE A 148 17.82 8.05 -2.79
C ILE A 148 17.36 7.15 -1.65
N PHE A 149 17.59 5.85 -1.74
CA PHE A 149 17.20 4.91 -0.68
C PHE A 149 17.83 5.25 0.68
N GLN A 150 19.15 5.51 0.70
CA GLN A 150 19.93 5.74 1.92
C GLN A 150 19.62 7.08 2.60
N SER A 151 19.03 8.04 1.89
CA SER A 151 18.57 9.29 2.47
C SER A 151 17.65 9.03 3.67
N PRO A 152 17.76 9.76 4.78
CA PRO A 152 16.81 9.66 5.90
C PRO A 152 15.45 10.30 5.57
N LEU A 153 15.32 10.97 4.42
CA LEU A 153 14.07 11.60 4.00
C LEU A 153 13.02 10.59 3.56
N GLU A 154 11.74 10.93 3.75
CA GLU A 154 10.65 10.01 3.45
C GLU A 154 10.46 9.78 1.95
N LYS A 155 10.11 8.53 1.60
CA LYS A 155 9.65 8.14 0.27
C LYS A 155 8.35 7.37 0.39
N LEU A 156 7.49 7.49 -0.60
CA LEU A 156 6.25 6.73 -0.65
C LEU A 156 6.04 6.17 -2.05
N LEU A 157 5.82 4.87 -2.13
CA LEU A 157 5.32 4.22 -3.34
C LEU A 157 3.84 3.93 -3.15
N GLN A 158 3.01 4.57 -3.96
CA GLN A 158 1.59 4.30 -4.04
C GLN A 158 1.32 3.33 -5.20
N ILE A 159 0.76 2.17 -4.91
CA ILE A 159 0.34 1.17 -5.89
C ILE A 159 -1.18 1.15 -5.93
N ILE A 160 -1.77 1.19 -7.12
CA ILE A 160 -3.22 1.16 -7.33
C ILE A 160 -3.54 -0.03 -8.24
N LEU A 161 -4.25 -1.01 -7.72
CA LEU A 161 -4.60 -2.21 -8.48
C LEU A 161 -5.59 -1.87 -9.59
N VAL A 162 -5.31 -2.31 -10.82
CA VAL A 162 -6.19 -2.07 -11.98
C VAL A 162 -7.01 -3.30 -12.34
N ARG A 163 -6.86 -4.35 -11.53
CA ARG A 163 -7.59 -5.62 -11.60
C ARG A 163 -7.63 -6.26 -10.22
N ASP A 164 -8.51 -7.24 -10.06
CA ASP A 164 -8.50 -8.11 -8.88
C ASP A 164 -7.24 -8.96 -8.86
N VAL A 165 -6.64 -9.06 -7.67
CA VAL A 165 -5.50 -9.93 -7.37
C VAL A 165 -5.80 -10.62 -6.05
N ASP A 166 -5.61 -11.94 -6.01
CA ASP A 166 -5.66 -12.66 -4.75
C ASP A 166 -4.49 -12.25 -3.84
N GLY A 167 -4.74 -12.06 -2.54
CA GLY A 167 -3.74 -11.55 -1.60
C GLY A 167 -2.49 -12.44 -1.52
N LYS A 168 -2.68 -13.77 -1.56
CA LYS A 168 -1.58 -14.74 -1.64
C LYS A 168 -0.82 -14.59 -2.96
N THR A 169 -1.51 -14.46 -4.09
CA THR A 169 -0.85 -14.23 -5.39
C THR A 169 -0.02 -12.94 -5.42
N PHE A 170 -0.51 -11.87 -4.79
CA PHE A 170 0.22 -10.61 -4.69
C PHE A 170 1.47 -10.77 -3.83
N TRP A 171 1.34 -11.36 -2.65
CA TRP A 171 2.47 -11.57 -1.74
C TRP A 171 3.48 -12.56 -2.32
N ASP A 172 3.07 -13.70 -2.87
CA ASP A 172 3.98 -14.68 -3.49
C ASP A 172 4.84 -14.01 -4.56
N ALA A 173 4.21 -13.21 -5.44
CA ALA A 173 4.93 -12.50 -6.49
C ALA A 173 5.92 -11.45 -5.95
N LEU A 174 5.64 -10.86 -4.79
CA LEU A 174 6.55 -9.90 -4.17
C LEU A 174 7.65 -10.61 -3.37
N SER A 175 7.32 -11.70 -2.68
CA SER A 175 8.29 -12.59 -2.03
C SER A 175 9.31 -13.12 -3.04
N ASP A 176 8.86 -13.62 -4.19
CA ASP A 176 9.73 -14.07 -5.29
C ASP A 176 10.66 -12.95 -5.78
N ALA A 177 10.20 -11.69 -5.74
CA ALA A 177 11.01 -10.54 -6.11
C ALA A 177 12.00 -10.15 -4.99
N ILE A 178 11.65 -10.32 -3.71
CA ILE A 178 12.51 -9.97 -2.57
C ILE A 178 13.58 -11.03 -2.30
N SER A 179 13.23 -12.32 -2.36
CA SER A 179 14.12 -13.44 -2.03
C SER A 179 15.50 -13.37 -2.68
N PRO A 180 15.67 -13.09 -4.00
CA PRO A 180 17.00 -13.01 -4.61
C PRO A 180 17.83 -11.80 -4.14
N ARG A 181 17.20 -10.79 -3.51
CA ARG A 181 17.85 -9.57 -3.01
C ARG A 181 18.36 -9.70 -1.58
N ILE A 182 17.92 -10.74 -0.85
CA ILE A 182 18.35 -11.03 0.52
C ILE A 182 19.02 -12.40 0.53
N ALA A 183 20.31 -12.44 0.23
CA ALA A 183 21.06 -13.69 0.09
C ALA A 183 21.07 -14.56 1.37
N LYS A 184 21.10 -13.93 2.55
CA LYS A 184 21.09 -14.59 3.86
C LYS A 184 20.20 -13.80 4.82
N PRO A 185 18.91 -14.11 4.91
CA PRO A 185 18.00 -13.46 5.84
C PRO A 185 18.47 -13.65 7.29
N THR A 186 18.41 -12.59 8.09
CA THR A 186 18.53 -12.67 9.55
C THR A 186 17.17 -12.97 10.19
N THR A 187 17.15 -13.30 11.47
CA THR A 187 15.87 -13.47 12.22
C THR A 187 15.01 -12.20 12.20
N ALA A 188 15.64 -11.02 12.18
CA ALA A 188 14.93 -9.75 12.02
C ALA A 188 14.30 -9.64 10.63
N ASP A 189 15.02 -10.06 9.58
CA ASP A 189 14.50 -10.08 8.20
C ASP A 189 13.34 -11.04 8.05
N GLU A 190 13.43 -12.25 8.62
CA GLU A 190 12.34 -13.23 8.62
C GLU A 190 11.10 -12.72 9.34
N THR A 191 11.29 -12.06 10.50
CA THR A 191 10.20 -11.44 11.25
C THR A 191 9.56 -10.31 10.44
N ALA A 192 10.36 -9.44 9.83
CA ALA A 192 9.92 -8.37 8.95
C ALA A 192 9.13 -8.89 7.74
N LEU A 193 9.62 -9.94 7.07
CA LEU A 193 8.93 -10.58 5.94
C LEU A 193 7.60 -11.21 6.36
N ASN A 194 7.55 -11.86 7.53
CA ASN A 194 6.31 -12.43 8.07
C ASN A 194 5.29 -11.34 8.42
N THR A 195 5.72 -10.26 9.08
CA THR A 195 4.85 -9.11 9.35
C THR A 195 4.31 -8.51 8.06
N PHE A 196 5.17 -8.31 7.06
CA PHE A 196 4.75 -7.81 5.75
C PHE A 196 3.73 -8.74 5.09
N ARG A 197 3.99 -10.05 5.06
CA ARG A 197 3.07 -11.06 4.53
C ARG A 197 1.69 -10.98 5.17
N ASN A 198 1.65 -10.87 6.49
CA ASN A 198 0.40 -10.87 7.26
C ASN A 198 -0.51 -9.68 6.95
N VAL A 199 0.01 -8.59 6.39
CA VAL A 199 -0.82 -7.45 5.91
C VAL A 199 -1.73 -7.87 4.75
N PHE A 200 -1.23 -8.75 3.87
CA PHE A 200 -1.91 -9.17 2.63
C PHE A 200 -2.62 -10.51 2.77
N GLN A 201 -2.19 -11.34 3.72
CA GLN A 201 -2.78 -12.65 3.94
C GLN A 201 -4.28 -12.52 4.27
N ASP A 202 -5.10 -13.34 3.60
CA ASP A 202 -6.56 -13.38 3.75
C ASP A 202 -7.28 -12.04 3.46
N ARG A 203 -6.58 -11.04 2.89
CA ARG A 203 -7.16 -9.75 2.49
C ARG A 203 -7.53 -9.78 0.99
N PRO A 204 -8.78 -9.50 0.61
CA PRO A 204 -9.14 -9.39 -0.80
C PRO A 204 -8.55 -8.11 -1.39
N LEU A 205 -7.73 -8.24 -2.44
CA LEU A 205 -7.17 -7.09 -3.15
C LEU A 205 -7.95 -6.87 -4.45
N LYS A 206 -8.91 -5.97 -4.40
CA LYS A 206 -9.81 -5.68 -5.53
C LYS A 206 -9.22 -4.62 -6.45
N LYS A 207 -9.73 -4.54 -7.67
CA LYS A 207 -9.48 -3.37 -8.53
C LYS A 207 -9.83 -2.10 -7.75
N GLY A 208 -8.93 -1.12 -7.77
CA GLY A 208 -9.04 0.13 -7.02
C GLY A 208 -8.42 0.09 -5.62
N THR A 209 -7.98 -1.07 -5.13
CA THR A 209 -7.23 -1.14 -3.87
C THR A 209 -5.90 -0.38 -3.99
N PHE A 210 -5.64 0.44 -2.99
CA PHE A 210 -4.40 1.17 -2.78
C PHE A 210 -3.49 0.38 -1.86
N ILE A 211 -2.21 0.30 -2.21
CA ILE A 211 -1.14 -0.24 -1.37
C ILE A 211 -0.07 0.84 -1.26
N PHE A 212 0.32 1.17 -0.04
CA PHE A 212 1.30 2.20 0.26
C PHE A 212 2.52 1.55 0.92
N LEU A 213 3.70 1.79 0.33
CA LEU A 213 4.98 1.45 0.91
C LEU A 213 5.70 2.76 1.24
N THR A 214 5.80 3.09 2.52
CA THR A 214 6.32 4.39 2.98
C THR A 214 7.61 4.21 3.76
N TRP A 215 8.74 4.49 3.11
CA TRP A 215 10.05 4.48 3.76
C TRP A 215 10.20 5.77 4.57
N LEU A 216 10.15 5.65 5.89
CA LEU A 216 10.43 6.79 6.78
C LEU A 216 11.93 7.05 6.89
N ASN A 217 12.73 6.00 6.75
CA ASN A 217 14.18 6.01 6.67
C ASN A 217 14.63 4.63 6.11
N PRO A 218 15.95 4.37 5.92
CA PRO A 218 16.41 3.12 5.32
C PRO A 218 16.03 1.85 6.10
N THR A 219 15.75 1.93 7.40
CA THR A 219 15.48 0.77 8.26
C THR A 219 14.01 0.58 8.62
N LYS A 220 13.18 1.62 8.44
CA LYS A 220 11.77 1.65 8.85
C LYS A 220 10.84 1.94 7.69
N LEU A 221 10.01 0.96 7.37
CA LEU A 221 9.01 1.01 6.31
C LEU A 221 7.60 0.84 6.91
N LEU A 222 6.68 1.75 6.61
CA LEU A 222 5.25 1.56 6.88
C LEU A 222 4.57 0.90 5.69
N VAL A 223 3.63 0.01 5.98
CA VAL A 223 2.80 -0.65 4.98
C VAL A 223 1.34 -0.38 5.29
N SER A 224 0.59 0.05 4.30
CA SER A 224 -0.85 0.23 4.42
C SER A 224 -1.59 -0.24 3.16
N VAL A 225 -2.77 -0.80 3.34
CA VAL A 225 -3.66 -1.23 2.25
C VAL A 225 -5.05 -0.66 2.50
N SER A 226 -5.61 0.02 1.51
CA SER A 226 -6.87 0.76 1.63
C SER A 226 -7.74 0.59 0.40
N SER A 227 -9.06 0.69 0.55
CA SER A 227 -10.01 0.75 -0.56
C SER A 227 -10.56 2.17 -0.80
N GLU A 228 -10.24 3.13 0.08
CA GLU A 228 -10.83 4.48 0.11
C GLU A 228 -9.79 5.59 -0.07
N GLY A 229 -8.58 5.26 -0.54
CA GLY A 229 -7.47 6.22 -0.72
C GLY A 229 -6.48 6.18 0.43
N VAL A 230 -5.93 7.32 0.83
CA VAL A 230 -4.91 7.41 1.89
C VAL A 230 -5.52 7.03 3.26
N PRO A 231 -5.00 5.99 3.94
CA PRO A 231 -5.50 5.58 5.25
C PRO A 231 -5.04 6.55 6.36
N SER A 232 -5.68 6.51 7.53
CA SER A 232 -5.30 7.34 8.69
C SER A 232 -4.16 6.75 9.52
N THR A 233 -3.99 5.43 9.50
CA THR A 233 -2.93 4.71 10.21
C THR A 233 -2.28 3.66 9.30
N ALA A 234 -1.06 3.23 9.63
CA ALA A 234 -0.41 2.12 8.96
C ALA A 234 -0.97 0.76 9.44
N ASP A 235 -1.05 -0.22 8.53
CA ASP A 235 -1.42 -1.60 8.88
C ASP A 235 -0.24 -2.31 9.59
N ALA A 236 0.99 -2.01 9.18
CA ALA A 236 2.20 -2.57 9.77
C ALA A 236 3.40 -1.63 9.69
N THR A 237 4.35 -1.86 10.60
CA THR A 237 5.70 -1.30 10.55
C THR A 237 6.69 -2.43 10.35
N ILE A 238 7.56 -2.28 9.36
CA ILE A 238 8.62 -3.21 9.01
C ILE A 238 9.95 -2.59 9.45
N GLU A 239 10.65 -3.29 10.35
CA GLU A 239 11.94 -2.87 10.90
C GLU A 239 13.03 -3.83 10.45
N SER A 240 13.56 -3.59 9.25
CA SER A 240 14.70 -4.32 8.68
C SER A 240 15.27 -3.52 7.52
N SER A 241 16.56 -3.19 7.59
CA SER A 241 17.27 -2.53 6.48
C SER A 241 17.29 -3.38 5.22
N ASN A 242 17.47 -4.70 5.35
CA ASN A 242 17.56 -5.61 4.21
C ASN A 242 16.21 -5.72 3.49
N VAL A 243 15.11 -5.91 4.23
CA VAL A 243 13.76 -6.00 3.66
C VAL A 243 13.32 -4.66 3.08
N SER A 244 13.58 -3.57 3.79
CA SER A 244 13.32 -2.20 3.34
C SER A 244 14.04 -1.90 2.02
N TYR A 245 15.34 -2.22 1.93
CA TYR A 245 16.12 -2.05 0.71
C TYR A 245 15.64 -2.97 -0.42
N ALA A 246 15.41 -4.26 -0.12
CA ALA A 246 14.96 -5.20 -1.14
C ALA A 246 13.65 -4.76 -1.78
N LEU A 247 12.69 -4.27 -0.99
CA LEU A 247 11.44 -3.71 -1.50
C LEU A 247 11.67 -2.47 -2.37
N PHE A 248 12.58 -1.57 -2.00
CA PHE A 248 12.91 -0.42 -2.84
C PHE A 248 13.55 -0.86 -4.17
N ASP A 249 14.50 -1.79 -4.10
CA ASP A 249 15.23 -2.33 -5.24
C ASP A 249 14.34 -3.13 -6.21
N VAL A 250 13.25 -3.73 -5.73
CA VAL A 250 12.22 -4.35 -6.60
C VAL A 250 11.66 -3.36 -7.61
N PHE A 251 11.49 -2.08 -7.24
CA PHE A 251 10.87 -1.07 -8.11
C PHE A 251 11.89 -0.18 -8.83
N LEU A 252 13.02 0.13 -8.18
CA LEU A 252 13.98 1.13 -8.67
C LEU A 252 15.40 0.59 -8.83
N GLY A 253 15.63 -0.70 -8.56
CA GLY A 253 16.90 -1.39 -8.80
C GLY A 253 17.19 -1.64 -10.26
N ASP A 254 18.22 -2.43 -10.55
CA ASP A 254 18.70 -2.65 -11.93
C ASP A 254 17.72 -3.44 -12.80
N SER A 255 16.93 -4.31 -12.18
CA SER A 255 15.86 -5.10 -12.84
C SER A 255 14.50 -4.78 -12.19
N PRO A 256 13.92 -3.61 -12.48
CA PRO A 256 12.69 -3.15 -11.84
C PRO A 256 11.48 -3.92 -12.36
N VAL A 257 10.52 -4.24 -11.47
CA VAL A 257 9.25 -4.88 -11.86
C VAL A 257 8.31 -3.94 -12.63
N SER A 258 8.60 -2.63 -12.62
CA SER A 258 7.96 -1.62 -13.44
C SER A 258 9.04 -0.74 -14.10
N PRO A 259 9.54 -1.13 -15.29
CA PRO A 259 10.51 -0.32 -16.03
C PRO A 259 9.97 1.07 -16.39
N SER A 260 8.66 1.18 -16.65
CA SER A 260 7.99 2.45 -16.94
C SER A 260 8.03 3.41 -15.75
N LEU A 261 7.82 2.91 -14.52
CA LEU A 261 7.95 3.71 -13.30
C LEU A 261 9.38 4.26 -13.16
N LYS A 262 10.39 3.39 -13.25
CA LYS A 262 11.80 3.81 -13.11
C LYS A 262 12.20 4.84 -14.19
N SER A 263 11.76 4.63 -15.43
CA SER A 263 11.98 5.58 -16.54
C SER A 263 11.30 6.93 -16.28
N SER A 264 10.05 6.93 -15.79
CA SER A 264 9.33 8.17 -15.46
C SER A 264 10.01 8.95 -14.33
N VAL A 265 10.46 8.25 -13.29
CA VAL A 265 11.23 8.84 -12.18
C VAL A 265 12.54 9.45 -12.68
N ALA A 266 13.28 8.72 -13.52
CA ALA A 266 14.53 9.22 -14.10
C ALA A 266 14.31 10.47 -14.97
N GLU A 267 13.20 10.52 -15.70
CA GLU A 267 12.84 11.69 -16.50
C GLU A 267 12.58 12.91 -15.64
N SER A 268 11.77 12.80 -14.57
CA SER A 268 11.51 13.92 -13.67
C SER A 268 12.79 14.38 -12.95
N LEU A 269 13.61 13.44 -12.48
CA LEU A 269 14.89 13.77 -11.86
C LEU A 269 15.81 14.52 -12.83
N SER A 270 15.86 14.14 -14.12
CA SER A 270 16.68 14.86 -15.12
C SER A 270 16.21 16.31 -15.34
N LYS A 271 14.91 16.57 -15.13
CA LYS A 271 14.33 17.92 -15.26
C LYS A 271 14.57 18.78 -14.02
N VAL A 272 14.62 18.16 -12.83
CA VAL A 272 14.81 18.85 -11.55
C VAL A 272 16.30 19.04 -11.23
N LEU A 273 17.14 18.08 -11.60
CA LEU A 273 18.60 18.11 -11.43
C LEU A 273 19.28 18.78 -12.64
N LYS A 274 18.85 20.00 -12.95
CA LYS A 274 19.50 20.84 -13.97
C LYS A 274 20.75 21.52 -13.45
#